data_AF-A0A2Z6LPB7-F1
#
_entry.id   AF-A0A2Z6LPB7-F1
#
_cell.length_a   1.000
_cell.length_b   1.000
_cell.length_c   1.000
_cell.angle_alpha   90.00
_cell.angle_beta   90.00
_cell.angle_gamma   90.00
#
_symmetry.space_group_name_H-M   'P 1'
#
loop_
_entity.id
_entity.type
_entity.pdbx_description
1 polymer ?
#
loop_
_entity_poly.entity_id
_entity_poly.type
_entity_poly.pdbx_seq_one_letter_code
_entity_poly.pdbx_strand_id
1 'polypeptide(L)'
;MMDHVIAGRFNLGMKIGSGSSADIYIAGVPRLKWFGVEGNYPVFAIDLLGPSLEDLFNYCNRKFTLNTVLMLADQLVYIIGFGLSKNFRDLQTHEHIPYRENRGFAGTHQYASVNTHLGIGD
;
A
#
# COMPACT_ATOMS: atom_id res chain seq x y z
N MET A 1 22.17 3.60 -12.63
CA MET A 1 21.03 2.73 -12.26
C MET A 1 19.87 3.28 -13.06
N MET A 2 19.49 2.62 -14.16
CA MET A 2 18.58 3.19 -15.17
C MET A 2 17.13 2.94 -14.75
N ASP A 3 16.33 3.99 -14.73
CA ASP A 3 14.88 3.91 -14.56
C ASP A 3 14.30 3.24 -15.80
N HIS A 4 13.81 2.01 -15.66
CA HIS A 4 13.14 1.31 -16.74
C HIS A 4 11.73 1.88 -16.88
N VAL A 5 11.51 2.65 -17.94
CA VAL A 5 10.19 3.21 -18.31
C VAL A 5 9.51 2.26 -19.30
N ILE A 6 8.39 1.64 -18.93
CA ILE A 6 7.55 0.89 -19.88
C ILE A 6 6.54 1.83 -20.55
N ALA A 7 6.34 1.61 -21.86
CA ALA A 7 5.43 2.36 -22.72
C ALA A 7 5.66 3.89 -22.71
N GLY A 8 6.87 4.34 -22.34
CA GLY A 8 7.23 5.75 -22.22
C GLY A 8 6.48 6.52 -21.13
N ARG A 9 5.75 5.84 -20.22
CA ARG A 9 4.86 6.49 -19.23
C ARG A 9 4.95 5.94 -17.81
N PHE A 10 5.44 4.74 -17.61
CA PHE A 10 5.42 4.08 -16.30
C PHE A 10 6.82 3.70 -15.85
N ASN A 11 7.32 4.36 -14.81
CA ASN A 11 8.54 3.97 -14.12
C ASN A 11 8.30 2.64 -13.39
N LEU A 12 9.05 1.60 -13.74
CA LEU A 12 9.01 0.38 -12.95
C LEU A 12 9.86 0.56 -11.71
N GLY A 13 9.28 0.23 -10.56
CA GLY A 13 9.99 0.19 -9.29
C GLY A 13 10.85 -1.07 -9.16
N MET A 14 11.06 -1.54 -7.93
CA MET A 14 12.00 -2.61 -7.65
C MET A 14 11.53 -3.94 -8.24
N LYS A 15 12.35 -4.58 -9.08
CA LYS A 15 12.13 -5.96 -9.54
C LYS A 15 12.25 -6.91 -8.35
N ILE A 16 11.20 -7.68 -8.08
CA ILE A 16 11.13 -8.62 -6.95
C ILE A 16 11.09 -10.09 -7.37
N GLY A 17 10.80 -10.37 -8.64
CA GLY A 17 10.76 -11.73 -9.15
C GLY A 17 10.87 -11.75 -10.66
N SER A 18 11.40 -12.85 -11.19
CA SER A 18 11.45 -13.13 -12.63
C SER A 18 10.92 -14.54 -12.87
N GLY A 19 9.87 -14.66 -13.67
CA GLY A 19 9.39 -15.91 -14.25
C GLY A 19 9.84 -16.05 -15.70
N SER A 20 9.63 -17.24 -16.27
CA SER A 20 9.99 -17.54 -17.67
C SER A 20 9.30 -16.64 -18.71
N SER A 21 8.20 -15.97 -18.33
CA SER A 21 7.35 -15.20 -19.23
C SER A 21 7.12 -13.76 -18.76
N ALA A 22 7.53 -13.39 -17.55
CA ALA A 22 7.29 -12.05 -17.00
C ALA A 22 8.20 -11.74 -15.80
N ASP A 23 8.51 -10.47 -15.63
CA ASP A 23 9.18 -9.93 -14.45
C ASP A 23 8.15 -9.20 -13.57
N ILE A 24 8.27 -9.38 -12.25
CA ILE A 24 7.43 -8.72 -11.25
C ILE A 24 8.19 -7.53 -10.67
N TYR A 25 7.58 -6.36 -10.71
CA TYR A 25 8.12 -5.13 -10.16
C TYR A 25 7.16 -4.54 -9.14
N ILE A 26 7.65 -4.16 -7.96
CA ILE A 26 6.90 -3.37 -6.98
C ILE A 26 7.06 -1.90 -7.34
N ALA A 27 5.96 -1.25 -7.68
CA ALA A 27 5.85 0.21 -7.76
C ALA A 27 5.02 0.74 -6.57
N GLY A 28 5.29 1.96 -6.13
CA GLY A 28 4.49 2.64 -5.09
C GLY A 28 4.90 2.41 -3.63
N VAL A 29 5.97 1.64 -3.37
CA VAL A 29 6.54 1.45 -2.02
C VAL A 29 7.95 2.07 -1.96
N PRO A 30 8.24 2.98 -1.01
CA PRO A 30 9.56 3.59 -0.87
C PRO A 30 10.62 2.55 -0.51
N ARG A 31 11.84 2.69 -1.04
CA ARG A 31 12.92 1.74 -0.72
C ARG A 31 13.51 2.08 0.64
N LEU A 32 13.61 1.06 1.49
CA LEU A 32 14.42 1.12 2.70
C LEU A 32 15.90 1.19 2.32
N LYS A 33 16.59 2.23 2.75
CA LYS A 33 18.03 2.42 2.57
C LYS A 33 18.82 1.88 3.73
N TRP A 34 18.33 2.10 4.94
CA TRP A 34 18.99 1.68 6.17
C TRP A 34 17.97 1.52 7.29
N PHE A 35 18.25 0.60 8.21
CA PHE A 35 17.52 0.45 9.45
C PHE A 35 18.50 0.16 10.58
N GLY A 36 18.20 0.64 11.77
CA GLY A 36 19.04 0.39 12.94
C GLY A 36 18.54 1.12 14.18
N VAL A 37 19.39 1.19 15.18
CA VAL A 37 19.11 1.89 16.44
C VAL A 37 20.14 3.00 16.60
N GLU A 38 19.65 4.22 16.81
CA GLU A 38 20.49 5.37 17.16
C GLU A 38 20.14 5.81 18.59
N GLY A 39 21.04 5.54 19.52
CA GLY A 39 20.78 5.71 20.96
C GLY A 39 19.69 4.75 21.46
N ASN A 40 18.56 5.31 21.88
CA ASN A 40 17.38 4.55 22.38
C ASN A 40 16.23 4.52 21.36
N TYR A 41 16.44 4.97 20.13
CA TYR A 41 15.39 5.08 19.12
C TYR A 41 15.65 4.16 17.92
N PRO A 42 14.67 3.34 17.51
CA PRO A 42 14.73 2.67 16.22
C PRO A 42 14.57 3.69 15.10
N VAL A 43 15.43 3.61 14.08
CA VAL A 43 15.48 4.56 12.97
C VAL A 43 15.43 3.80 11.65
N PHE A 44 14.65 4.33 10.71
CA PHE A 44 14.56 3.86 9.33
C PHE A 44 14.86 5.02 8.39
N ALA A 45 15.79 4.82 7.45
CA ALA A 45 16.05 5.74 6.36
C ALA A 45 15.42 5.17 5.08
N ILE A 46 14.53 5.93 4.46
CA ILE A 46 13.82 5.57 3.22
C ILE A 46 14.05 6.62 2.14
N ASP A 47 13.62 6.33 0.91
CA ASP A 47 13.54 7.33 -0.15
C ASP A 47 12.68 8.53 0.29
N LEU A 48 13.15 9.75 0.03
CA LEU A 48 12.33 10.95 0.16
C LEU A 48 11.28 10.97 -0.94
N LEU A 49 10.01 11.03 -0.55
CA LEU A 49 8.87 11.05 -1.47
C LEU A 49 8.42 12.48 -1.77
N GLY A 50 7.58 12.62 -2.80
CA GLY A 50 6.93 13.87 -3.15
C GLY A 50 5.82 14.28 -2.17
N PRO A 51 5.05 15.34 -2.52
CA PRO A 51 3.94 15.81 -1.70
C PRO A 51 2.86 14.73 -1.51
N SER A 52 2.15 14.81 -0.39
CA SER A 52 1.07 13.87 -0.09
C SER A 52 -0.14 14.07 -1.00
N LEU A 53 -1.03 13.08 -1.04
CA LEU A 53 -2.31 13.24 -1.75
C LEU A 53 -3.16 14.37 -1.18
N GLU A 54 -3.04 14.67 0.12
CA GLU A 54 -3.75 15.79 0.75
C GLU A 54 -3.21 17.14 0.26
N ASP A 55 -1.88 17.28 0.16
CA ASP A 55 -1.24 18.48 -0.40
C ASP A 55 -1.69 18.72 -1.85
N LEU A 56 -1.68 17.67 -2.67
CA LEU A 56 -2.13 17.72 -4.06
C LEU A 56 -3.64 18.00 -4.16
N PHE A 57 -4.44 17.44 -3.26
CA PHE A 57 -5.88 17.67 -3.23
C PHE A 57 -6.20 19.12 -2.89
N ASN A 58 -5.50 19.68 -1.89
CA ASN A 58 -5.63 21.09 -1.53
C ASN A 58 -5.15 22.00 -2.67
N TYR A 59 -4.05 21.65 -3.35
CA TYR A 59 -3.57 22.36 -4.54
C TYR A 59 -4.61 22.37 -5.67
N CYS A 60 -5.32 21.26 -5.89
CA CYS A 60 -6.40 21.14 -6.88
C CYS A 60 -7.76 21.68 -6.38
N ASN A 61 -7.77 22.64 -5.45
CA ASN A 61 -8.99 23.22 -4.89
C ASN A 61 -9.97 22.16 -4.35
N ARG A 62 -9.43 21.14 -3.68
CA ARG A 62 -10.17 20.05 -3.05
C ARG A 62 -11.06 19.28 -4.03
N LYS A 63 -10.64 19.15 -5.29
CA LYS A 63 -11.33 18.35 -6.29
C LYS A 63 -10.37 17.74 -7.30
N PHE A 64 -10.36 16.41 -7.38
CA PHE A 64 -9.69 15.68 -8.46
C PHE A 64 -10.66 15.39 -9.61
N THR A 65 -10.10 15.26 -10.82
CA THR A 65 -10.86 14.79 -12.00
C THR A 65 -11.09 13.29 -11.92
N LEU A 66 -12.10 12.77 -12.62
CA LEU A 66 -12.37 11.33 -12.69
C LEU A 66 -11.14 10.54 -13.17
N ASN A 67 -10.44 11.04 -14.20
CA ASN A 67 -9.23 10.40 -14.72
C ASN A 67 -8.15 10.28 -13.64
N THR A 68 -7.90 11.35 -12.88
CA THR A 68 -6.94 11.35 -11.78
C THR A 68 -7.34 10.35 -10.70
N VAL A 69 -8.62 10.33 -10.31
CA VAL A 69 -9.14 9.41 -9.29
C VAL A 69 -8.98 7.95 -9.74
N LEU A 70 -9.30 7.63 -11.00
CA LEU A 70 -9.16 6.28 -11.53
C LEU A 70 -7.70 5.83 -11.59
N MET A 71 -6.77 6.70 -12.01
CA MET A 71 -5.34 6.41 -12.00
C MET A 71 -4.81 6.14 -10.58
N LEU A 72 -5.25 6.94 -9.60
CA LEU A 72 -4.90 6.72 -8.21
C LEU A 72 -5.50 5.43 -7.65
N ALA A 73 -6.76 5.14 -7.98
CA ALA A 73 -7.45 3.94 -7.51
C ALA A 73 -6.76 2.66 -7.99
N ASP A 74 -6.36 2.60 -9.26
CA ASP A 74 -5.63 1.46 -9.84
C ASP A 74 -4.34 1.14 -9.06
N GLN A 75 -3.54 2.17 -8.78
CA GLN A 75 -2.30 2.03 -8.01
C GLN A 75 -2.56 1.67 -6.54
N LEU A 76 -3.54 2.32 -5.90
CA LEU A 76 -3.84 2.11 -4.48
C LEU A 76 -4.41 0.71 -4.22
N VAL A 77 -5.27 0.19 -5.09
CA VAL A 77 -5.82 -1.17 -4.96
C VAL A 77 -4.70 -2.19 -5.00
N TYR A 78 -3.72 -2.03 -5.90
CA TYR A 78 -2.55 -2.90 -5.95
C TYR A 78 -1.74 -2.86 -4.65
N ILE A 79 -1.41 -1.65 -4.15
CA ILE A 79 -0.61 -1.48 -2.93
C ILE A 79 -1.34 -2.07 -1.71
N ILE A 80 -2.65 -1.82 -1.57
CA ILE A 80 -3.47 -2.34 -0.47
C ILE A 80 -3.54 -3.87 -0.54
N GLY A 81 -3.80 -4.43 -1.72
CA GLY A 81 -3.85 -5.88 -1.92
C GLY A 81 -2.53 -6.56 -1.57
N PHE A 82 -1.40 -5.98 -1.97
CA PHE A 82 -0.09 -6.50 -1.61
C PHE A 82 0.20 -6.38 -0.10
N GLY A 83 0.00 -5.19 0.47
CA GLY A 83 0.39 -4.89 1.85
C GLY A 83 -0.50 -5.50 2.94
N LEU A 84 -1.77 -5.79 2.63
CA LEU A 84 -2.73 -6.37 3.59
C LEU A 84 -3.11 -7.81 3.27
N SER A 85 -2.47 -8.44 2.28
CA SER A 85 -2.76 -9.83 1.93
C SER A 85 -2.59 -10.74 3.15
N LYS A 86 -3.65 -11.49 3.47
CA LYS A 86 -3.67 -12.55 4.47
C LYS A 86 -4.11 -13.84 3.79
N ASN A 87 -3.60 -14.97 4.25
CA ASN A 87 -4.12 -16.26 3.81
C ASN A 87 -5.56 -16.38 4.28
N PHE A 88 -6.50 -16.30 3.33
CA PHE A 88 -7.93 -16.48 3.57
C PHE A 88 -8.20 -17.84 4.23
N ARG A 89 -7.50 -18.87 3.79
CA ARG A 89 -7.60 -20.24 4.31
C ARG A 89 -6.21 -20.82 4.53
N ASP A 90 -6.03 -21.51 5.65
CA ASP A 90 -4.84 -22.31 5.91
C ASP A 90 -4.80 -23.52 4.97
N LEU A 91 -3.65 -23.78 4.34
CA LEU A 91 -3.50 -24.87 3.36
C LEU A 91 -3.43 -26.26 4.00
N GLN A 92 -3.06 -26.35 5.29
CA GLN A 92 -2.93 -27.60 6.03
C GLN A 92 -4.19 -27.91 6.84
N THR A 93 -4.68 -26.96 7.62
CA THR A 93 -5.88 -27.16 8.47
C THR A 93 -7.17 -26.92 7.71
N HIS A 94 -7.09 -26.30 6.52
CA HIS A 94 -8.24 -25.93 5.72
C HIS A 94 -9.20 -24.96 6.45
N GLU A 95 -8.76 -24.33 7.53
CA GLU A 95 -9.54 -23.37 8.30
C GLU A 95 -9.48 -21.98 7.68
N HIS A 96 -10.59 -21.26 7.77
CA HIS A 96 -10.70 -19.88 7.33
C HIS A 96 -10.28 -18.91 8.45
N ILE A 97 -9.92 -17.67 8.09
CA ILE A 97 -9.71 -16.59 9.08
C ILE A 97 -10.97 -16.49 9.96
N PRO A 98 -10.85 -16.66 11.30
CA PRO A 98 -12.00 -16.63 12.18
C PRO A 98 -12.59 -15.21 12.23
N TYR A 99 -13.91 -15.15 12.25
CA TYR A 99 -14.63 -13.91 12.53
C TYR A 99 -14.41 -13.49 13.99
N ARG A 100 -14.05 -12.22 14.23
CA ARG A 100 -13.84 -11.67 15.58
C ARG A 100 -14.67 -10.40 15.80
N GLU A 101 -15.18 -10.29 17.02
CA GLU A 101 -15.95 -9.13 17.51
C GLU A 101 -15.20 -8.44 18.66
N ASN A 102 -15.67 -7.27 19.07
CA ASN A 102 -15.10 -6.47 20.15
C ASN A 102 -13.63 -6.07 19.91
N ARG A 103 -13.22 -5.91 18.65
CA ARG A 103 -11.93 -5.33 18.31
C ARG A 103 -11.93 -3.83 18.64
N GLY A 104 -10.77 -3.36 19.11
CA GLY A 104 -10.52 -1.91 19.23
C GLY A 104 -10.62 -1.23 17.86
N PHE A 105 -11.08 0.02 17.86
CA PHE A 105 -11.18 0.82 16.65
C PHE A 105 -9.77 1.12 16.09
N ALA A 106 -9.56 0.82 14.80
CA ALA A 106 -8.31 1.08 14.10
C ALA A 106 -8.59 1.84 12.80
N GLY A 107 -7.75 2.84 12.49
CA GLY A 107 -7.88 3.67 11.30
C GLY A 107 -8.44 5.06 11.59
N THR A 108 -8.84 5.77 10.53
CA THR A 108 -9.40 7.12 10.62
C THR A 108 -10.93 7.04 10.51
N HIS A 109 -11.66 7.57 11.49
CA HIS A 109 -13.13 7.52 11.55
C HIS A 109 -13.83 7.89 10.24
N GLN A 110 -13.35 8.92 9.55
CA GLN A 110 -13.97 9.41 8.30
C GLN A 110 -13.88 8.43 7.12
N TYR A 111 -12.95 7.47 7.17
CA TYR A 111 -12.70 6.51 6.07
C TYR A 111 -12.90 5.06 6.51
N ALA A 112 -13.25 4.81 7.78
CA ALA A 112 -13.39 3.47 8.32
C ALA A 112 -14.68 2.80 7.85
N SER A 113 -14.61 1.48 7.63
CA SER A 113 -15.78 0.68 7.25
C SER A 113 -16.84 0.65 8.37
N VAL A 114 -18.08 0.31 8.01
CA VAL A 114 -19.14 0.09 9.00
C VAL A 114 -18.76 -1.03 9.97
N ASN A 115 -18.14 -2.10 9.48
CA ASN A 115 -17.69 -3.21 10.32
C ASN A 115 -16.66 -2.77 11.36
N THR A 116 -15.73 -1.90 10.98
CA THR A 116 -14.74 -1.31 11.90
C THR A 116 -15.42 -0.49 12.99
N HIS A 117 -16.47 0.27 12.67
CA HIS A 117 -17.26 1.01 13.65
C HIS A 117 -18.03 0.08 14.61
N LEU A 118 -18.41 -1.10 14.14
CA LEU A 118 -19.08 -2.13 14.95
C LEU A 118 -18.10 -3.04 15.72
N GLY A 119 -16.78 -2.81 15.61
CA GLY A 119 -15.77 -3.64 16.27
C GLY A 119 -15.61 -5.04 15.66
N ILE A 120 -15.98 -5.20 14.39
CA ILE A 120 -15.96 -6.45 13.64
C ILE A 120 -14.76 -6.49 12.68
N GLY A 121 -13.97 -7.57 12.69
CA GLY A 121 -12.90 -7.78 11.71
C GLY A 121 -11.97 -8.97 12.00
N ASP A 122 -11.04 -9.18 11.07
CA ASP A 122 -10.14 -10.35 10.94
C ASP A 122 -8.90 -10.32 11.85
#